data_AF-K8Y0G1-F1
#
_entry.id   AF-K8Y0G1-F1
#
_cell.length_a   1.000
_cell.length_b   1.000
_cell.length_c   1.000
_cell.angle_alpha   90.00
_cell.angle_beta   90.00
_cell.angle_gamma   90.00
#
_symmetry.space_group_name_H-M   'P 1'
#
loop_
_entity.id
_entity.type
_entity.pdbx_description
1 polymer ?
#
loop_
_entity_poly.entity_id
_entity_poly.type
_entity_poly.pdbx_seq_one_letter_code
_entity_poly.pdbx_strand_id
1 'polypeptide(L)'
;MTTPTPPPGWHPDPEGKPQLRWWDGTQWTSATQPRPQQTKHADVGPPPPAPVSPEARKLGNRIAIGVIALASVLFLGYSMFGDRGSQETSTASRETTSTTTATAASTTTTRIRPPAAYVPPVTRTTTPNITDSMDSANAPLFIGALKRIDFPNDYGNDYLYLQAIYVCSSLDEGKSFTATGVGLLETNPDWTPEQAGQLAGIAVGAFCNQHEGKIPGR
;
A
#
# COMPACT_ATOMS: atom_id res chain seq x y z
N MET A 1 -10.51 22.94 -32.47
CA MET A 1 -10.13 21.85 -31.55
C MET A 1 -10.48 20.56 -32.28
N THR A 2 -9.48 19.86 -32.82
CA THR A 2 -9.70 18.65 -33.64
C THR A 2 -9.42 17.46 -32.74
N THR A 3 -10.46 16.72 -32.33
CA THR A 3 -10.29 15.50 -31.53
C THR A 3 -9.53 14.47 -32.37
N PRO A 4 -8.41 13.90 -31.89
CA PRO A 4 -7.71 12.86 -32.64
C PRO A 4 -8.62 11.65 -32.83
N THR A 5 -8.78 11.21 -34.07
CA THR A 5 -9.52 10.00 -34.40
C THR A 5 -8.78 8.78 -33.87
N PRO A 6 -9.44 7.86 -33.14
CA PRO A 6 -8.78 6.68 -32.61
C PRO A 6 -8.25 5.79 -33.75
N PRO A 7 -7.12 5.09 -33.56
CA PRO A 7 -6.63 4.13 -34.54
C PRO A 7 -7.61 2.96 -34.71
N PRO A 8 -7.60 2.27 -35.87
CA PRO A 8 -8.40 1.07 -36.08
C PRO A 8 -8.13 0.03 -35.00
N GLY A 9 -9.19 -0.55 -34.43
CA GLY A 9 -9.05 -1.46 -33.29
C GLY A 9 -10.36 -1.79 -32.58
N TRP A 10 -10.25 -2.57 -31.51
CA TRP A 10 -11.36 -2.87 -30.62
C TRP A 10 -11.49 -1.78 -29.56
N HIS A 11 -12.65 -1.14 -29.50
CA HIS A 11 -12.93 -0.07 -28.55
C HIS A 11 -14.24 -0.34 -27.80
N PRO A 12 -14.48 0.28 -26.63
CA PRO A 12 -15.76 0.20 -25.92
C PRO A 12 -16.93 0.61 -26.82
N ASP A 13 -18.04 -0.13 -26.76
CA ASP A 13 -19.23 0.20 -27.53
C ASP A 13 -19.82 1.56 -27.09
N PRO A 14 -19.95 2.55 -28.00
CA PRO A 14 -20.54 3.86 -27.67
C PRO A 14 -22.00 3.77 -27.23
N GLU A 15 -22.71 2.68 -27.55
CA GLU A 15 -24.07 2.41 -27.06
C GLU A 15 -24.10 1.98 -25.57
N GLY A 16 -22.94 1.93 -24.89
CA GLY A 16 -22.84 1.59 -23.47
C GLY A 16 -22.99 0.11 -23.16
N LYS A 17 -22.99 -0.74 -24.19
CA LYS A 17 -23.05 -2.20 -24.04
C LYS A 17 -21.74 -2.72 -23.44
N PRO A 18 -21.76 -3.76 -22.58
CA PRO A 18 -20.57 -4.39 -22.01
C PRO A 18 -19.82 -5.26 -23.03
N GLN A 19 -19.61 -4.73 -24.24
CA GLN A 19 -18.94 -5.37 -25.35
C GLN A 19 -17.91 -4.44 -25.96
N LEU A 20 -17.02 -4.99 -26.77
CA LEU A 20 -16.10 -4.23 -27.61
C LEU A 20 -16.66 -4.20 -29.02
N ARG A 21 -16.58 -3.05 -29.68
CA ARG A 21 -16.95 -2.85 -31.09
C ARG A 21 -15.71 -2.48 -31.88
N TRP A 22 -15.62 -2.97 -33.11
CA TRP A 22 -14.49 -2.67 -33.98
C TRP A 22 -14.66 -1.32 -34.67
N TRP A 23 -13.63 -0.48 -34.57
CA TRP A 23 -13.45 0.78 -35.28
C TRP A 23 -12.49 0.58 -36.44
N ASP A 24 -12.87 1.00 -37.65
CA ASP A 24 -12.03 0.84 -38.86
C ASP A 24 -11.07 2.01 -39.14
N GLY A 25 -11.07 3.04 -38.28
CA GLY A 25 -10.33 4.28 -38.49
C GLY A 25 -11.21 5.45 -38.95
N THR A 26 -12.42 5.15 -39.45
CA THR A 26 -13.37 6.15 -39.99
C THR A 26 -14.79 5.99 -39.45
N GLN A 27 -15.21 4.76 -39.15
CA GLN A 27 -16.55 4.43 -38.64
C GLN A 27 -16.54 3.16 -37.77
N TRP A 28 -17.60 3.01 -36.99
CA TRP A 28 -17.88 1.80 -36.23
C TRP A 28 -18.44 0.73 -37.16
N THR A 29 -17.90 -0.48 -37.10
CA THR A 29 -18.40 -1.63 -37.85
C THR A 29 -19.39 -2.45 -37.03
N SER A 30 -20.05 -3.42 -37.67
CA SER A 30 -20.94 -4.37 -36.98
C SER A 30 -20.20 -5.47 -36.21
N ALA A 31 -18.87 -5.53 -36.31
CA ALA A 31 -18.09 -6.53 -35.58
C ALA A 31 -18.05 -6.19 -34.09
N THR A 32 -18.54 -7.11 -33.28
CA THR A 32 -18.58 -6.99 -31.82
C THR A 32 -17.96 -8.24 -31.20
N GLN A 33 -17.25 -8.07 -30.09
CA GLN A 33 -16.79 -9.18 -29.29
C GLN A 33 -17.14 -8.96 -27.82
N PRO A 34 -17.33 -10.05 -27.04
CA PRO A 34 -17.48 -9.94 -25.59
C PRO A 34 -16.30 -9.16 -25.03
N ARG A 35 -16.58 -8.15 -24.21
CA ARG A 35 -15.52 -7.58 -23.38
C ARG A 35 -15.05 -8.72 -22.47
N PRO A 36 -13.74 -9.02 -22.37
CA PRO A 36 -13.25 -9.92 -21.34
C PRO A 36 -13.80 -9.41 -20.03
N GLN A 37 -14.75 -10.15 -19.48
CA GLN A 37 -15.23 -9.88 -18.15
C GLN A 37 -14.01 -10.15 -17.30
N GLN A 38 -13.37 -9.08 -16.82
CA GLN A 38 -12.36 -9.20 -15.80
C GLN A 38 -13.12 -9.82 -14.65
N THR A 39 -13.12 -11.15 -14.62
CA THR A 39 -13.55 -11.92 -13.48
C THR A 39 -12.72 -11.32 -12.38
N LYS A 40 -13.36 -10.51 -11.52
CA LYS A 40 -12.91 -10.42 -10.15
C LYS A 40 -12.76 -11.89 -9.78
N HIS A 41 -11.53 -12.37 -9.73
CA HIS A 41 -11.27 -13.65 -9.11
C HIS A 41 -11.85 -13.43 -7.72
N ALA A 42 -13.07 -13.92 -7.51
CA ALA A 42 -13.46 -14.34 -6.19
C ALA A 42 -12.27 -15.19 -5.74
N ASP A 43 -11.74 -14.84 -4.58
CA ASP A 43 -10.68 -15.55 -3.89
C ASP A 43 -11.07 -17.03 -3.80
N VAL A 44 -10.77 -17.76 -4.87
CA VAL A 44 -10.68 -19.20 -4.92
C VAL A 44 -9.19 -19.36 -5.00
N GLY A 45 -8.62 -19.77 -3.88
CA GLY A 45 -7.19 -20.00 -3.72
C GLY A 45 -6.60 -20.84 -4.86
N PRO A 46 -5.26 -20.90 -4.94
CA PRO A 46 -4.58 -21.61 -6.02
C PRO A 46 -5.18 -23.02 -6.22
N PRO A 47 -5.34 -23.47 -7.48
CA PRO A 47 -5.82 -24.82 -7.74
C PRO A 47 -4.94 -25.81 -6.97
N PRO A 48 -5.52 -26.87 -6.37
CA PRO A 48 -4.73 -27.86 -5.65
C PRO A 48 -3.62 -28.34 -6.59
N PRO A 49 -2.35 -28.37 -6.13
CA PRO A 49 -1.25 -28.81 -6.97
C PRO A 49 -1.55 -30.22 -7.46
N ALA A 50 -1.36 -30.44 -8.77
CA ALA A 50 -1.50 -31.75 -9.37
C ALA A 50 -0.76 -32.81 -8.53
N PRO A 51 -1.29 -34.03 -8.36
CA PRO A 51 -0.61 -35.08 -7.61
C PRO A 51 0.72 -35.37 -8.30
N VAL A 52 1.79 -34.81 -7.74
CA VAL A 52 3.15 -35.07 -8.18
C VAL A 52 3.45 -36.52 -7.88
N SER A 53 3.69 -37.31 -8.93
CA SER A 53 4.10 -38.69 -8.79
C SER A 53 5.37 -38.79 -7.94
N PRO A 54 5.45 -39.74 -7.00
CA PRO A 54 6.53 -39.79 -6.00
C PRO A 54 7.92 -40.10 -6.58
N GLU A 55 8.03 -40.47 -7.85
CA GLU A 55 9.31 -40.88 -8.45
C GLU A 55 10.20 -39.71 -8.91
N ALA A 56 9.63 -38.54 -9.23
CA ALA A 56 10.42 -37.41 -9.74
C ALA A 56 11.20 -36.65 -8.64
N ARG A 57 10.84 -36.82 -7.35
CA ARG A 57 11.46 -36.10 -6.22
C ARG A 57 12.82 -36.66 -5.79
N LYS A 58 13.19 -37.87 -6.20
CA LYS A 58 14.34 -38.58 -5.61
C LYS A 58 15.69 -38.21 -6.24
N LEU A 59 15.71 -37.56 -7.41
CA LEU A 59 16.96 -37.22 -8.12
C LEU A 59 17.44 -35.78 -7.86
N GLY A 60 16.53 -34.81 -7.69
CA GLY A 60 16.89 -33.41 -7.40
C GLY A 60 17.50 -33.18 -6.00
N ASN A 61 17.07 -33.97 -5.01
CA ASN A 61 17.50 -33.78 -3.61
C ASN A 61 18.94 -34.26 -3.33
N ARG A 62 19.58 -35.02 -4.24
CA ARG A 62 20.95 -35.51 -4.05
C ARG A 62 22.02 -34.50 -4.47
N ILE A 63 21.70 -33.62 -5.43
CA ILE A 63 22.64 -32.63 -5.96
C ILE A 63 22.78 -31.45 -4.97
N ALA A 64 21.70 -31.04 -4.30
CA ALA A 64 21.71 -29.92 -3.37
C ALA A 64 22.49 -30.20 -2.06
N ILE A 65 22.51 -31.44 -1.56
CA ILE A 65 23.20 -31.80 -0.31
C ILE A 65 24.73 -31.82 -0.48
N GLY A 66 25.22 -32.20 -1.67
CA GLY A 66 26.67 -32.24 -1.94
C GLY A 66 27.34 -30.87 -1.96
N VAL A 67 26.66 -29.84 -2.48
CA VAL A 67 27.21 -28.48 -2.60
C VAL A 67 27.31 -27.78 -1.25
N ILE A 68 26.33 -27.99 -0.37
CA ILE A 68 26.28 -27.37 0.97
C ILE A 68 27.37 -27.95 1.90
N ALA A 69 27.63 -29.26 1.82
CA ALA A 69 28.67 -29.89 2.63
C ALA A 69 30.09 -29.46 2.25
N LEU A 70 30.34 -29.16 0.97
CA LEU A 70 31.65 -28.69 0.52
C LEU A 70 31.91 -27.24 0.98
N ALA A 71 30.89 -26.38 0.93
CA ALA A 71 30.99 -24.99 1.36
C ALA A 71 31.19 -24.85 2.88
N SER A 72 30.55 -25.71 3.69
CA SER A 72 30.69 -25.67 5.15
C SER A 72 32.07 -26.14 5.63
N VAL A 73 32.68 -27.12 4.97
CA VAL A 73 34.06 -27.56 5.29
C VAL A 73 35.09 -26.45 4.95
N LEU A 74 34.89 -25.73 3.84
CA LEU A 74 35.75 -24.61 3.47
C LEU A 74 35.59 -23.42 4.44
N PHE A 75 34.38 -23.13 4.90
CA PHE A 75 34.11 -22.03 5.83
C PHE A 75 34.64 -22.29 7.25
N LEU A 76 34.50 -23.53 7.76
CA LEU A 76 35.09 -23.91 9.05
C LEU A 76 36.62 -24.00 8.99
N GLY A 77 37.19 -24.43 7.86
CA GLY A 77 38.65 -24.46 7.67
C GLY A 77 39.28 -23.07 7.68
N TYR A 78 38.59 -22.05 7.14
CA TYR A 78 39.08 -20.67 7.12
C TYR A 78 39.05 -20.00 8.50
N SER A 79 38.06 -20.35 9.34
CA SER A 79 37.88 -19.73 10.66
C SER A 79 38.85 -20.27 11.73
N MET A 80 39.56 -21.37 11.47
CA MET A 80 40.53 -21.98 12.39
C MET A 80 41.99 -21.57 12.12
N PHE A 81 42.30 -20.87 11.02
CA PHE A 81 43.68 -20.47 10.66
C PHE A 81 43.96 -18.95 10.75
N GLY A 82 42.98 -18.14 11.16
CA GLY A 82 43.11 -16.69 11.30
C GLY A 82 43.13 -16.21 12.75
N ASP A 83 44.10 -16.64 13.55
CA ASP A 83 44.39 -16.03 14.86
C ASP A 83 45.62 -15.11 14.72
N ARG A 84 45.44 -13.81 15.03
CA ARG A 84 46.38 -13.00 15.84
C ARG A 84 45.95 -11.53 15.95
N GLY A 85 45.73 -11.11 17.20
CA GLY A 85 45.73 -9.70 17.61
C GLY A 85 44.78 -9.45 18.78
N SER A 86 45.09 -9.99 19.97
CA SER A 86 45.56 -9.24 21.17
C SER A 86 44.59 -8.15 21.65
N GLN A 87 43.87 -8.40 22.76
CA GLN A 87 44.19 -7.92 24.13
C GLN A 87 43.98 -6.39 24.27
N GLU A 88 43.26 -5.81 25.23
CA GLU A 88 43.13 -6.05 26.68
C GLU A 88 41.98 -5.11 27.17
N THR A 89 41.03 -5.55 27.99
CA THR A 89 41.03 -5.55 29.48
C THR A 89 40.68 -4.20 30.13
N SER A 90 39.54 -4.17 30.83
CA SER A 90 39.39 -3.80 32.26
C SER A 90 37.93 -3.41 32.54
N THR A 91 37.14 -4.25 33.24
CA THR A 91 37.08 -4.43 34.70
C THR A 91 36.19 -3.40 35.41
N ALA A 92 34.96 -3.88 35.66
CA ALA A 92 34.24 -3.94 36.92
C ALA A 92 33.71 -2.70 37.68
N SER A 93 32.50 -2.93 38.21
CA SER A 93 31.93 -2.43 39.48
C SER A 93 31.37 -1.01 39.44
N ARG A 94 30.20 -0.70 40.02
CA ARG A 94 29.45 -1.35 41.11
C ARG A 94 27.98 -0.92 41.06
N GLU A 95 27.16 -1.73 41.72
CA GLU A 95 25.81 -1.51 42.21
C GLU A 95 25.42 -0.07 42.55
N THR A 96 24.12 0.26 42.39
CA THR A 96 23.35 0.90 43.47
C THR A 96 21.87 0.53 43.34
N THR A 97 21.43 -0.34 44.23
CA THR A 97 20.03 -0.54 44.63
C THR A 97 19.45 0.76 45.20
N SER A 98 18.22 1.10 44.85
CA SER A 98 17.40 2.02 45.65
C SER A 98 15.94 1.60 45.62
N THR A 99 15.56 0.88 46.66
CA THR A 99 14.19 0.73 47.15
C THR A 99 13.75 2.06 47.77
N THR A 100 12.56 2.56 47.43
CA THR A 100 11.86 3.51 48.31
C THR A 100 10.36 3.22 48.31
N THR A 101 9.85 3.02 49.51
CA THR A 101 8.48 2.68 49.89
C THR A 101 7.73 3.94 50.34
N ALA A 102 6.40 3.89 50.26
CA ALA A 102 5.39 4.78 50.85
C ALA A 102 5.15 6.11 50.08
N THR A 103 3.92 6.50 49.74
CA THR A 103 2.78 6.64 50.65
C THR A 103 1.47 6.66 49.87
N ALA A 104 0.49 5.90 50.35
CA ALA A 104 -0.89 5.92 49.88
C ALA A 104 -1.57 7.25 50.27
N ALA A 105 -2.00 8.03 49.27
CA ALA A 105 -2.93 9.13 49.46
C ALA A 105 -4.34 8.64 49.11
N SER A 106 -5.16 8.45 50.14
CA SER A 106 -6.59 8.13 50.05
C SER A 106 -7.33 9.27 49.34
N THR A 107 -7.81 9.04 48.13
CA THR A 107 -8.77 9.94 47.48
C THR A 107 -10.16 9.32 47.63
N THR A 108 -10.90 9.79 48.63
CA THR A 108 -12.33 9.48 48.79
C THR A 108 -13.10 10.15 47.65
N THR A 109 -13.37 9.41 46.57
CA THR A 109 -14.31 9.83 45.53
C THR A 109 -15.66 9.21 45.82
N THR A 110 -16.61 10.06 46.23
CA THR A 110 -18.03 9.74 46.43
C THR A 110 -18.61 9.06 45.20
N ARG A 111 -19.02 7.80 45.36
CA ARG A 111 -19.76 7.01 44.37
C ARG A 111 -21.17 7.56 44.24
N ILE A 112 -21.38 8.47 43.29
CA ILE A 112 -22.72 8.88 42.88
C ILE A 112 -23.34 7.74 42.06
N ARG A 113 -24.46 7.23 42.57
CA ARG A 113 -25.30 6.21 41.94
C ARG A 113 -25.87 6.74 40.61
N PRO A 114 -25.81 5.98 39.50
CA PRO A 114 -26.25 6.47 38.20
C PRO A 114 -27.78 6.63 38.15
N PRO A 115 -28.33 7.77 37.69
CA PRO A 115 -29.67 7.78 37.14
C PRO A 115 -29.68 7.07 35.79
N ALA A 116 -30.79 6.37 35.54
CA ALA A 116 -31.11 5.47 34.43
C ALA A 116 -30.37 5.72 33.11
N ALA A 117 -29.92 4.61 32.50
CA ALA A 117 -29.36 4.54 31.16
C ALA A 117 -30.22 5.30 30.14
N TYR A 118 -29.79 6.52 29.81
CA TYR A 118 -30.14 7.13 28.55
C TYR A 118 -29.39 6.34 27.48
N VAL A 119 -30.09 5.45 26.79
CA VAL A 119 -29.58 4.80 25.58
C VAL A 119 -29.60 5.90 24.52
N PRO A 120 -28.45 6.48 24.11
CA PRO A 120 -28.47 7.36 22.94
C PRO A 120 -29.02 6.54 21.77
N PRO A 121 -29.82 7.12 20.86
CA PRO A 121 -30.12 6.44 19.61
C PRO A 121 -28.77 6.03 19.01
N VAL A 122 -28.61 4.74 18.76
CA VAL A 122 -27.49 4.24 17.97
C VAL A 122 -27.68 4.86 16.60
N THR A 123 -27.08 6.03 16.40
CA THR A 123 -26.83 6.55 15.07
C THR A 123 -26.01 5.43 14.43
N ARG A 124 -26.62 4.69 13.51
CA ARG A 124 -25.84 3.84 12.62
C ARG A 124 -24.92 4.81 11.92
N THR A 125 -23.67 4.88 12.38
CA THR A 125 -22.59 5.35 11.53
C THR A 125 -22.58 4.35 10.39
N THR A 126 -23.30 4.69 9.33
CA THR A 126 -23.08 4.09 8.03
C THR A 126 -21.62 4.36 7.75
N THR A 127 -20.75 3.38 7.99
CA THR A 127 -19.38 3.41 7.52
C THR A 127 -19.49 3.72 6.03
N PRO A 128 -19.07 4.91 5.56
CA PRO A 128 -19.09 5.17 4.14
C PRO A 128 -18.21 4.09 3.52
N ASN A 129 -18.81 3.34 2.60
CA ASN A 129 -18.07 2.42 1.77
C ASN A 129 -17.00 3.27 1.08
N ILE A 130 -15.71 2.99 1.29
CA ILE A 130 -14.59 3.83 0.87
C ILE A 130 -14.58 4.07 -0.66
N THR A 131 -15.36 3.29 -1.42
CA THR A 131 -15.59 3.51 -2.85
C THR A 131 -16.54 4.67 -3.20
N ASP A 132 -17.28 5.26 -2.25
CA ASP A 132 -18.06 6.50 -2.46
C ASP A 132 -17.31 7.76 -2.00
N SER A 133 -16.16 7.64 -1.31
CA SER A 133 -15.59 8.75 -0.52
C SER A 133 -14.61 9.67 -1.26
N MET A 134 -14.32 9.40 -2.54
CA MET A 134 -13.77 10.43 -3.41
C MET A 134 -14.93 11.15 -4.07
N ASP A 135 -15.52 12.09 -3.33
CA ASP A 135 -16.52 13.01 -3.87
C ASP A 135 -16.01 13.55 -5.21
N SER A 136 -16.73 13.20 -6.29
CA SER A 136 -16.46 13.68 -7.65
C SER A 136 -16.35 15.21 -7.71
N ALA A 137 -16.90 15.91 -6.71
CA ALA A 137 -16.81 17.36 -6.54
C ALA A 137 -15.36 17.89 -6.53
N ASN A 138 -14.43 17.21 -5.86
CA ASN A 138 -13.03 17.69 -5.74
C ASN A 138 -12.08 17.06 -6.76
N ALA A 139 -12.54 16.05 -7.50
CA ALA A 139 -11.74 15.36 -8.51
C ALA A 139 -11.19 16.30 -9.62
N PRO A 140 -11.94 17.30 -10.12
CA PRO A 140 -11.40 18.29 -11.05
C PRO A 140 -10.38 19.23 -10.42
N LEU A 141 -10.52 19.55 -9.13
CA LEU A 141 -9.58 20.42 -8.42
C LEU A 141 -8.24 19.74 -8.20
N PHE A 142 -8.27 18.45 -7.85
CA PHE A 142 -7.08 17.62 -7.74
C PHE A 142 -6.27 17.59 -9.05
N ILE A 143 -6.92 17.23 -10.15
CA ILE A 143 -6.27 17.20 -11.47
C ILE A 143 -5.84 18.60 -11.91
N GLY A 144 -6.65 19.63 -11.65
CA GLY A 144 -6.31 21.02 -11.95
C GLY A 144 -5.08 21.50 -11.16
N ALA A 145 -4.91 21.07 -9.92
CA ALA A 145 -3.72 21.36 -9.12
C ALA A 145 -2.48 20.64 -9.65
N LEU A 146 -2.59 19.35 -9.97
CA LEU A 146 -1.50 18.57 -10.57
C LEU A 146 -1.06 19.14 -11.92
N LYS A 147 -2.01 19.56 -12.76
CA LYS A 147 -1.71 20.22 -14.04
C LYS A 147 -0.97 21.54 -13.87
N ARG A 148 -1.22 22.29 -12.79
CA ARG A 148 -0.53 23.57 -12.51
C ARG A 148 0.94 23.39 -12.13
N ILE A 149 1.30 22.24 -11.60
CA ILE A 149 2.69 21.89 -11.24
C ILE A 149 3.38 21.02 -12.30
N ASP A 150 2.75 20.88 -13.48
CA ASP A 150 3.24 20.04 -14.58
C ASP A 150 3.52 18.59 -14.15
N PHE A 151 2.63 18.03 -13.33
CA PHE A 151 2.78 16.68 -12.81
C PHE A 151 2.70 15.61 -13.92
N PRO A 152 3.57 14.59 -13.94
CA PRO A 152 3.52 13.51 -14.93
C PRO A 152 2.19 12.76 -14.93
N ASN A 153 1.63 12.53 -16.12
CA ASN A 153 0.33 11.89 -16.28
C ASN A 153 0.32 10.86 -17.42
N ASP A 154 1.40 10.08 -17.51
CA ASP A 154 1.61 9.09 -18.58
C ASP A 154 0.54 7.99 -18.57
N TYR A 155 -0.01 7.69 -17.39
CA TYR A 155 -1.00 6.64 -17.16
C TYR A 155 -2.44 7.16 -17.05
N GLY A 156 -2.65 8.46 -17.27
CA GLY A 156 -3.97 9.10 -17.22
C GLY A 156 -4.49 9.38 -15.81
N ASN A 157 -5.56 10.19 -15.76
CA ASN A 157 -6.11 10.71 -14.51
C ASN A 157 -6.59 9.61 -13.55
N ASP A 158 -7.12 8.52 -14.09
CA ASP A 158 -7.59 7.37 -13.30
C ASP A 158 -6.47 6.80 -12.41
N TYR A 159 -5.25 6.74 -12.93
CA TYR A 159 -4.10 6.30 -12.16
C TYR A 159 -3.76 7.27 -11.03
N LEU A 160 -3.79 8.58 -11.30
CA LEU A 160 -3.54 9.61 -10.28
C LEU A 160 -4.61 9.58 -9.17
N TYR A 161 -5.86 9.27 -9.50
CA TYR A 161 -6.90 9.06 -8.50
C TYR A 161 -6.62 7.85 -7.62
N LEU A 162 -6.18 6.72 -8.18
CA LEU A 162 -5.79 5.55 -7.38
C LEU A 162 -4.65 5.87 -6.41
N GLN A 163 -3.66 6.66 -6.83
CA GLN A 163 -2.59 7.10 -5.94
C GLN A 163 -3.09 8.03 -4.82
N ALA A 164 -4.06 8.90 -5.11
CA ALA A 164 -4.69 9.71 -4.07
C ALA A 164 -5.53 8.88 -3.08
N ILE A 165 -6.21 7.80 -3.54
CA ILE A 165 -6.88 6.84 -2.64
C ILE A 165 -5.86 6.18 -1.72
N TYR A 166 -4.74 5.72 -2.28
CA TYR A 166 -3.65 5.14 -1.51
C TYR A 166 -3.15 6.09 -0.41
N VAL A 167 -2.95 7.38 -0.75
CA VAL A 167 -2.53 8.40 0.21
C VAL A 167 -3.51 8.49 1.38
N CYS A 168 -4.80 8.68 1.11
CA CYS A 168 -5.79 8.82 2.18
C CYS A 168 -5.91 7.55 3.03
N SER A 169 -5.97 6.37 2.40
CA SER A 169 -6.01 5.09 3.10
C SER A 169 -4.79 4.88 4.01
N SER A 170 -3.59 5.23 3.53
CA SER A 170 -2.37 5.07 4.31
C SER A 170 -2.35 5.96 5.57
N LEU A 171 -2.91 7.17 5.46
CA LEU A 171 -2.97 8.12 6.57
C LEU A 171 -4.08 7.73 7.56
N ASP A 172 -5.18 7.15 7.08
CA ASP A 172 -6.23 6.55 7.92
C ASP A 172 -5.70 5.36 8.73
N GLU A 173 -4.80 4.54 8.14
CA GLU A 173 -4.06 3.48 8.84
C GLU A 173 -3.05 4.00 9.88
N GLY A 174 -2.85 5.33 9.96
CA GLY A 174 -1.95 5.95 10.92
C GLY A 174 -0.49 6.05 10.44
N LYS A 175 -0.20 5.77 9.16
CA LYS A 175 1.14 6.01 8.61
C LYS A 175 1.46 7.51 8.60
N SER A 176 2.75 7.83 8.69
CA SER A 176 3.22 9.21 8.55
C SER A 176 3.19 9.62 7.08
N PHE A 177 3.07 10.93 6.82
CA PHE A 177 3.13 11.47 5.46
C PHE A 177 4.40 11.07 4.72
N THR A 178 5.54 11.04 5.42
CA THR A 178 6.82 10.56 4.85
C THR A 178 6.74 9.09 4.45
N ALA A 179 6.17 8.22 5.31
CA ALA A 179 6.02 6.80 4.99
C ALA A 179 5.07 6.57 3.81
N THR A 180 3.99 7.35 3.71
CA THR A 180 3.09 7.37 2.55
C THR A 180 3.84 7.78 1.27
N GLY A 181 4.68 8.80 1.34
CA GLY A 181 5.52 9.23 0.22
C GLY A 181 6.50 8.14 -0.24
N VAL A 182 7.10 7.40 0.69
CA VAL A 182 7.96 6.25 0.36
C VAL A 182 7.16 5.17 -0.38
N GLY A 183 5.97 4.81 0.10
CA GLY A 183 5.15 3.80 -0.59
C GLY A 183 4.64 4.23 -1.97
N LEU A 184 4.44 5.53 -2.19
CA LEU A 184 4.21 6.07 -3.53
C LEU A 184 5.42 5.83 -4.43
N LEU A 185 6.64 6.11 -3.97
CA LEU A 185 7.86 5.89 -4.76
C LEU A 185 8.12 4.41 -5.06
N GLU A 186 7.79 3.51 -4.14
CA GLU A 186 7.93 2.06 -4.35
C GLU A 186 7.06 1.56 -5.51
N THR A 187 5.88 2.16 -5.69
CA THR A 187 4.93 1.79 -6.76
C THR A 187 5.08 2.66 -8.01
N ASN A 188 5.81 3.77 -7.92
CA ASN A 188 6.05 4.75 -8.98
C ASN A 188 7.55 5.06 -9.08
N PRO A 189 8.37 4.15 -9.65
CA PRO A 189 9.82 4.30 -9.66
C PRO A 189 10.32 5.47 -10.52
N ASP A 190 9.51 5.92 -11.48
CA ASP A 190 9.83 7.06 -12.35
C ASP A 190 9.57 8.41 -11.67
N TRP A 191 8.91 8.42 -10.50
CA TRP A 191 8.60 9.64 -9.78
C TRP A 191 9.76 10.07 -8.89
N THR A 192 9.89 11.39 -8.76
CA THR A 192 10.79 11.99 -7.77
C THR A 192 10.13 12.04 -6.39
N PRO A 193 10.92 12.09 -5.29
CA PRO A 193 10.37 12.28 -3.95
C PRO A 193 9.51 13.55 -3.82
N GLU A 194 9.88 14.60 -4.54
CA GLU A 194 9.14 15.86 -4.59
C GLU A 194 7.77 15.67 -5.23
N GLN A 195 7.71 14.96 -6.36
CA GLN A 195 6.44 14.61 -7.03
C GLN A 195 5.55 13.76 -6.12
N ALA A 196 6.09 12.71 -5.48
CA ALA A 196 5.32 11.90 -4.54
C ALA A 196 4.75 12.75 -3.40
N GLY A 197 5.54 13.68 -2.85
CA GLY A 197 5.10 14.62 -1.82
C GLY A 197 4.04 15.62 -2.31
N GLN A 198 4.19 16.16 -3.52
CA GLN A 198 3.23 17.07 -4.13
C GLN A 198 1.88 16.39 -4.35
N LEU A 199 1.88 15.20 -4.95
CA LEU A 199 0.65 14.43 -5.15
C LEU A 199 -0.01 14.09 -3.82
N ALA A 200 0.77 13.62 -2.82
CA ALA A 200 0.24 13.32 -1.50
C ALA A 200 -0.37 14.55 -0.82
N GLY A 201 0.30 15.70 -0.85
CA GLY A 201 -0.20 16.94 -0.25
C GLY A 201 -1.48 17.45 -0.93
N ILE A 202 -1.53 17.39 -2.26
CA ILE A 202 -2.72 17.79 -3.04
C ILE A 202 -3.87 16.82 -2.79
N ALA A 203 -3.60 15.50 -2.71
CA ALA A 203 -4.59 14.48 -2.39
C ALA A 203 -5.19 14.69 -0.99
N VAL A 204 -4.36 14.98 0.02
CA VAL A 204 -4.83 15.29 1.38
C VAL A 204 -5.78 16.49 1.37
N GLY A 205 -5.40 17.60 0.74
CA GLY A 205 -6.27 18.79 0.67
C GLY A 205 -7.55 18.58 -0.13
N ALA A 206 -7.54 17.69 -1.13
CA ALA A 206 -8.70 17.45 -2.00
C ALA A 206 -9.68 16.41 -1.43
N PHE A 207 -9.19 15.36 -0.78
CA PHE A 207 -9.99 14.16 -0.49
C PHE A 207 -9.96 13.70 0.97
N CYS A 208 -8.97 14.12 1.76
CA CYS A 208 -8.87 13.70 3.16
C CYS A 208 -8.25 14.78 4.05
N ASN A 209 -8.91 15.94 4.07
CA ASN A 209 -8.46 17.15 4.75
C ASN A 209 -8.30 16.99 6.27
N GLN A 210 -8.90 15.97 6.88
CA GLN A 210 -8.68 15.62 8.28
C GLN A 210 -7.20 15.32 8.59
N HIS A 211 -6.40 14.97 7.58
CA HIS A 211 -4.97 14.68 7.71
C HIS A 211 -4.06 15.86 7.35
N GLU A 212 -4.57 17.07 7.11
CA GLU A 212 -3.74 18.23 6.78
C GLU A 212 -2.64 18.51 7.81
N GLY A 213 -2.94 18.31 9.10
CA GLY A 213 -1.95 18.46 10.19
C GLY A 213 -0.81 17.44 10.19
N LYS A 214 -0.86 16.41 9.32
CA LYS A 214 0.23 15.44 9.14
C LYS A 214 1.22 15.86 8.06
N ILE A 215 0.91 16.90 7.28
CA ILE A 215 1.81 17.39 6.23
C ILE A 215 2.96 18.18 6.90
N PRO A 216 4.23 17.79 6.70
CA PRO A 216 5.35 18.49 7.30
C PRO A 216 5.48 19.91 6.74
N GLY A 217 5.62 20.90 7.63
CA GLY A 217 5.86 22.29 7.24
C GLY A 217 4.62 23.10 6.82
N ARG A 218 3.41 22.59 7.09
CA ARG A 218 2.16 23.36 7.02
C ARG A 218 1.66 23.80 8.39
#